data_AF-A0A0F7DB52-F1
#
_entry.id   AF-A0A0F7DB52-F1
#
_cell.length_a   1.000
_cell.length_b   1.000
_cell.length_c   1.000
_cell.angle_alpha   90.00
_cell.angle_beta   90.00
_cell.angle_gamma   90.00
#
_symmetry.space_group_name_H-M   'P 1'
#
loop_
_entity.id
_entity.type
_entity.pdbx_description
1 polymer ?
#
loop_
_entity_poly.entity_id
_entity_poly.type
_entity_poly.pdbx_seq_one_letter_code
_entity_poly.pdbx_strand_id
1 'polypeptide(L)'
;MTSSRTITRTLAAAATLAAAAALTACGSDDARDAASVTTSTSGAIVTATSTDLGSIVIGWGDAHSDTEITTPKPDEVTARCTGRGDNLAVDITAPHGWKIGARYGSQTLTVENPDQTLPAADVDTTNKFLDVLQSVDWSEADQVDIAATTDAPTDWKPNHGGRIQLSVHVDCR
;
A
#
# COMPACT_ATOMS: atom_id res chain seq x y z
N MET A 1 -25.43 31.87 -74.15
CA MET A 1 -25.70 30.47 -73.75
C MET A 1 -24.40 29.69 -73.81
N THR A 2 -24.18 28.80 -72.84
CA THR A 2 -23.11 27.78 -72.74
C THR A 2 -21.66 28.28 -72.75
N SER A 3 -20.93 28.15 -71.63
CA SER A 3 -20.17 26.93 -71.35
C SER A 3 -19.37 27.03 -70.05
N SER A 4 -19.12 25.87 -69.48
CA SER A 4 -18.66 25.60 -68.12
C SER A 4 -17.14 25.69 -67.93
N ARG A 5 -16.77 25.93 -66.65
CA ARG A 5 -15.61 25.44 -65.86
C ARG A 5 -14.32 25.06 -66.62
N THR A 6 -13.17 25.51 -66.11
CA THR A 6 -12.08 24.64 -65.59
C THR A 6 -11.11 25.44 -64.71
N ILE A 7 -10.61 24.76 -63.69
CA ILE A 7 -9.79 25.17 -62.54
C ILE A 7 -8.30 25.04 -62.87
N THR A 8 -7.45 25.96 -62.41
CA THR A 8 -6.00 25.69 -62.29
C THR A 8 -5.38 26.31 -61.04
N ARG A 9 -5.26 25.47 -60.02
CA ARG A 9 -4.09 25.18 -59.16
C ARG A 9 -3.15 26.32 -58.78
N THR A 10 -3.12 26.63 -57.48
CA THR A 10 -1.94 27.12 -56.75
C THR A 10 -1.44 26.06 -55.78
N LEU A 11 -0.15 25.71 -55.91
CA LEU A 11 0.63 24.82 -55.05
C LEU A 11 1.15 25.56 -53.82
N ALA A 12 1.03 24.94 -52.64
CA ALA A 12 1.90 25.05 -51.46
C ALA A 12 1.16 24.33 -50.31
N ALA A 13 1.75 23.57 -49.40
CA ALA A 13 3.11 23.12 -49.17
C ALA A 13 3.01 21.82 -48.34
N ALA A 14 4.07 21.02 -48.38
CA ALA A 14 4.22 19.82 -47.58
C ALA A 14 4.22 20.15 -46.07
N ALA A 15 3.47 19.38 -45.29
CA ALA A 15 3.67 19.22 -43.86
C ALA A 15 3.46 17.74 -43.52
N THR A 16 4.56 16.99 -43.53
CA THR A 16 4.66 15.66 -42.93
C THR A 16 4.60 15.84 -41.42
N LEU A 17 3.42 15.62 -40.83
CA LEU A 17 3.27 15.53 -39.38
C LEU A 17 3.43 14.07 -38.95
N ALA A 18 4.43 13.91 -38.09
CA ALA A 18 4.93 12.71 -37.47
C ALA A 18 3.85 11.70 -37.05
N ALA A 19 4.17 10.42 -37.27
CA ALA A 19 3.50 9.31 -36.64
C ALA A 19 3.56 9.49 -35.11
N ALA A 20 2.42 9.84 -34.50
CA ALA A 20 2.20 9.57 -33.10
C ALA A 20 1.97 8.06 -32.99
N ALA A 21 3.06 7.32 -32.81
CA ALA A 21 2.98 6.01 -32.17
C ALA A 21 2.41 6.26 -30.78
N ALA A 22 1.09 6.14 -30.66
CA ALA A 22 0.46 5.93 -29.37
C ALA A 22 0.97 4.58 -28.87
N LEU A 23 2.09 4.61 -28.15
CA LEU A 23 2.41 3.61 -27.16
C LEU A 23 1.35 3.74 -26.07
N THR A 24 0.14 3.26 -26.34
CA THR A 24 -0.67 2.66 -25.28
C THR A 24 0.07 1.39 -24.91
N ALA A 25 1.17 1.56 -24.17
CA ALA A 25 1.70 0.49 -23.35
C ALA A 25 0.56 0.12 -22.41
N CYS A 26 -0.14 -0.93 -22.81
CA CYS A 26 -1.08 -1.67 -21.99
C CYS A 26 -0.23 -2.22 -20.84
N GLY A 27 -0.07 -1.42 -19.79
CA GLY A 27 0.43 -1.93 -18.53
C GLY A 27 -0.68 -2.80 -17.98
N SER A 28 -0.59 -4.11 -18.21
CA SER A 28 -1.32 -5.05 -17.38
C SER A 28 -0.93 -4.70 -15.95
N ASP A 29 -1.90 -4.29 -15.14
CA ASP A 29 -1.70 -4.19 -13.71
C ASP A 29 -1.23 -5.58 -13.25
N ASP A 30 0.07 -5.75 -13.01
CA ASP A 30 0.70 -6.98 -12.51
C ASP A 30 0.33 -7.23 -11.03
N ALA A 31 -0.88 -6.85 -10.66
CA ALA A 31 -1.46 -7.03 -9.35
C ALA A 31 -1.90 -8.49 -9.21
N ARG A 32 -1.39 -9.16 -8.18
CA ARG A 32 -1.83 -10.51 -7.77
C ARG A 32 -2.20 -10.53 -6.30
N ASP A 33 -2.94 -11.54 -5.89
CA ASP A 33 -3.09 -11.83 -4.47
C ASP A 33 -1.74 -12.32 -3.92
N ALA A 34 -1.46 -12.00 -2.67
CA ALA A 34 -0.34 -12.58 -1.95
C ALA A 34 -0.48 -14.12 -1.94
N ALA A 35 0.65 -14.82 -2.05
CA ALA A 35 0.70 -16.27 -1.88
C ALA A 35 0.33 -16.68 -0.45
N SER A 36 0.68 -15.86 0.54
CA SER A 36 0.20 -16.01 1.91
C SER A 36 0.23 -14.70 2.69
N VAL A 37 -0.64 -14.61 3.70
CA VAL A 37 -0.59 -13.62 4.76
C VAL A 37 -0.45 -14.39 6.07
N THR A 38 0.52 -14.01 6.90
CA THR A 38 0.75 -14.65 8.19
C THR A 38 1.11 -13.61 9.25
N THR A 39 1.40 -14.10 10.44
CA THR A 39 1.89 -13.30 11.56
C THR A 39 3.31 -12.81 11.23
N SER A 40 3.67 -11.62 11.71
CA SER A 40 5.03 -11.08 11.53
C SER A 40 6.07 -12.01 12.14
N THR A 41 7.22 -12.10 11.47
CA THR A 41 8.37 -12.93 11.84
C THR A 41 9.56 -12.13 12.39
N SER A 42 9.50 -10.80 12.32
CA SER A 42 10.51 -9.87 12.86
C SER A 42 10.83 -10.05 14.35
N GLY A 43 9.97 -10.74 15.10
CA GLY A 43 10.14 -10.99 16.54
C GLY A 43 9.95 -9.75 17.41
N ALA A 44 9.54 -8.61 16.83
CA ALA A 44 9.21 -7.41 17.56
C ALA A 44 7.80 -7.51 18.17
N ILE A 45 7.71 -7.26 19.48
CA ILE A 45 6.42 -7.18 20.15
C ILE A 45 5.83 -5.80 19.82
N VAL A 46 4.76 -5.80 19.02
CA VAL A 46 4.11 -4.57 18.53
C VAL A 46 3.18 -3.95 19.58
N THR A 47 2.69 -4.77 20.49
CA THR A 47 1.79 -4.38 21.58
C THR A 47 2.43 -4.69 22.93
N ALA A 48 1.86 -4.23 24.04
CA ALA A 48 2.30 -4.65 25.38
C ALA A 48 1.59 -5.92 25.89
N THR A 49 0.79 -6.59 25.06
CA THR A 49 -0.14 -7.66 25.48
C THR A 49 0.30 -9.04 25.00
N SER A 50 0.22 -10.04 25.87
CA SER A 50 0.67 -11.41 25.59
C SER A 50 -0.14 -12.12 24.50
N THR A 51 -1.34 -11.63 24.21
CA THR A 51 -2.25 -12.17 23.17
C THR A 51 -1.70 -12.00 21.75
N ASP A 52 -0.67 -11.17 21.59
CA ASP A 52 -0.25 -10.69 20.28
C ASP A 52 1.04 -11.34 19.82
N LEU A 53 1.64 -12.15 20.70
CA LEU A 53 2.77 -13.00 20.39
C LEU A 53 2.35 -14.05 19.37
N GLY A 54 2.72 -13.83 18.11
CA GLY A 54 2.36 -14.72 17.02
C GLY A 54 0.93 -14.50 16.51
N SER A 55 0.39 -13.28 16.65
CA SER A 55 -0.87 -12.86 16.03
C SER A 55 -0.62 -11.79 14.97
N ILE A 56 -1.49 -11.71 13.96
CA ILE A 56 -1.59 -10.51 13.14
C ILE A 56 -2.22 -9.44 14.03
N VAL A 57 -1.68 -8.24 14.05
CA VAL A 57 -2.19 -7.11 14.86
C VAL A 57 -2.40 -5.94 13.94
N ILE A 58 -3.61 -5.39 13.92
CA ILE A 58 -3.92 -4.20 13.12
C ILE A 58 -4.86 -3.31 13.92
N GLY A 59 -4.46 -2.06 14.12
CA GLY A 59 -5.35 -1.10 14.77
C GLY A 59 -4.70 0.18 15.26
N TRP A 60 -5.54 1.02 15.86
CA TRP A 60 -5.16 2.22 16.58
C TRP A 60 -5.99 2.30 17.87
N GLY A 61 -5.31 2.38 19.00
CA GLY A 61 -5.96 2.42 20.30
C GLY A 61 -5.04 1.98 21.43
N ASP A 62 -5.64 1.74 22.59
CA ASP A 62 -4.99 1.16 23.77
C ASP A 62 -5.61 -0.21 24.14
N ALA A 63 -6.79 -0.53 23.62
CA ALA A 63 -7.52 -1.74 23.95
C ALA A 63 -7.66 -2.71 22.77
N HIS A 64 -7.64 -4.01 23.08
CA HIS A 64 -8.05 -5.04 22.13
C HIS A 64 -9.57 -5.04 21.96
N SER A 65 -10.03 -4.62 20.78
CA SER A 65 -11.44 -4.57 20.40
C SER A 65 -11.60 -4.36 18.89
N ASP A 66 -12.78 -4.67 18.37
CA ASP A 66 -13.17 -4.47 16.97
C ASP A 66 -13.04 -3.01 16.50
N THR A 67 -13.02 -2.04 17.41
CA THR A 67 -12.92 -0.60 17.09
C THR A 67 -11.54 0.00 17.34
N GLU A 68 -10.63 -0.74 17.98
CA GLU A 68 -9.27 -0.26 18.30
C GLU A 68 -8.23 -1.20 17.72
N ILE A 69 -7.66 -2.09 18.55
CA ILE A 69 -6.63 -3.05 18.16
C ILE A 69 -7.27 -4.42 17.94
N THR A 70 -7.14 -4.93 16.72
CA THR A 70 -7.71 -6.22 16.32
C THR A 70 -6.62 -7.26 16.10
N THR A 71 -6.98 -8.53 16.32
CA THR A 71 -6.11 -9.68 16.03
C THR A 71 -6.76 -10.59 14.98
N PRO A 72 -6.86 -10.15 13.72
CA PRO A 72 -7.54 -10.91 12.68
C PRO A 72 -6.78 -12.22 12.37
N LYS A 73 -7.52 -13.22 11.91
CA LYS A 73 -6.91 -14.44 11.37
C LYS A 73 -6.32 -14.18 9.98
N PRO A 74 -5.34 -15.00 9.54
CA PRO A 74 -4.78 -14.92 8.19
C PRO A 74 -5.81 -14.85 7.06
N ASP A 75 -6.89 -15.62 7.15
CA ASP A 75 -7.94 -15.70 6.12
C ASP A 75 -8.92 -14.51 6.15
N GLU A 76 -8.83 -13.64 7.16
CA GLU A 76 -9.60 -12.40 7.27
C GLU A 76 -8.83 -11.19 6.73
N VAL A 77 -7.55 -11.36 6.39
CA VAL A 77 -6.69 -10.32 5.84
C VAL A 77 -6.40 -10.63 4.37
N THR A 78 -6.67 -9.66 3.50
CA THR A 78 -6.35 -9.75 2.07
C THR A 78 -5.14 -8.88 1.78
N ALA A 79 -4.18 -9.39 1.01
CA ALA A 79 -3.05 -8.60 0.54
C ALA A 79 -2.95 -8.70 -0.99
N ARG A 80 -2.83 -7.54 -1.64
CA ARG A 80 -2.63 -7.39 -3.08
C ARG A 80 -1.23 -6.88 -3.33
N CYS A 81 -0.47 -7.63 -4.11
CA CYS A 81 0.90 -7.33 -4.43
C CYS A 81 1.01 -6.86 -5.88
N THR A 82 1.71 -5.76 -6.14
CA THR A 82 1.98 -5.23 -7.48
C THR A 82 3.49 -5.12 -7.70
N GLY A 83 3.99 -5.52 -8.86
CA GLY A 83 5.44 -5.55 -9.14
C GLY A 83 6.20 -6.67 -8.39
N ARG A 84 7.52 -6.73 -8.57
CA ARG A 84 8.42 -7.73 -7.93
C ARG A 84 9.76 -7.12 -7.57
N GLY A 85 10.49 -7.78 -6.67
CA GLY A 85 11.79 -7.36 -6.16
C GLY A 85 11.74 -5.90 -5.69
N ASP A 86 12.66 -5.09 -6.19
CA ASP A 86 12.79 -3.68 -5.78
C ASP A 86 11.62 -2.78 -6.20
N ASN A 87 10.67 -3.30 -7.00
CA ASN A 87 9.46 -2.60 -7.41
C ASN A 87 8.20 -3.12 -6.69
N LEU A 88 8.35 -3.95 -5.65
CA LEU A 88 7.21 -4.51 -4.93
C LEU A 88 6.42 -3.42 -4.20
N ALA A 89 5.11 -3.43 -4.39
CA ALA A 89 4.13 -2.71 -3.61
C ALA A 89 3.11 -3.71 -3.05
N VAL A 90 2.72 -3.53 -1.78
CA VAL A 90 1.75 -4.39 -1.10
C VAL A 90 0.65 -3.50 -0.54
N ASP A 91 -0.60 -3.79 -0.89
CA ASP A 91 -1.78 -3.15 -0.31
C ASP A 91 -2.57 -4.22 0.48
N ILE A 92 -2.68 -4.01 1.78
CA ILE A 92 -3.31 -4.91 2.75
C ILE A 92 -4.68 -4.34 3.11
N THR A 93 -5.69 -5.19 3.14
CA THR A 93 -7.03 -4.89 3.67
C THR A 93 -7.33 -5.86 4.80
N ALA A 94 -7.82 -5.34 5.91
CA ALA A 94 -8.15 -6.11 7.10
C ALA A 94 -9.58 -5.77 7.59
N PRO A 95 -10.13 -6.53 8.55
CA PRO A 95 -11.46 -6.26 9.09
C PRO A 95 -11.61 -4.84 9.64
N HIS A 96 -12.86 -4.39 9.78
CA HIS A 96 -13.22 -3.08 10.33
C HIS A 96 -12.61 -1.89 9.57
N GLY A 97 -12.47 -2.06 8.24
CA GLY A 97 -12.13 -0.98 7.33
C GLY A 97 -10.64 -0.69 7.21
N TRP A 98 -9.77 -1.38 7.94
CA TRP A 98 -8.33 -1.10 7.91
C TRP A 98 -7.71 -1.39 6.55
N LYS A 99 -6.92 -0.43 6.06
CA LYS A 99 -6.10 -0.60 4.86
C LYS A 99 -4.70 -0.04 5.07
N ILE A 100 -3.70 -0.78 4.58
CA ILE A 100 -2.28 -0.49 4.77
C ILE A 100 -1.55 -0.65 3.44
N GLY A 101 -0.86 0.38 2.99
CA GLY A 101 0.02 0.36 1.82
C GLY A 101 1.49 0.35 2.24
N ALA A 102 2.23 -0.63 1.74
CA ALA A 102 3.68 -0.74 1.89
C ALA A 102 4.36 -0.67 0.52
N ARG A 103 5.51 0.00 0.44
CA ARG A 103 6.30 0.16 -0.80
C ARG A 103 7.73 -0.26 -0.53
N TYR A 104 8.32 -1.03 -1.44
CA TYR A 104 9.64 -1.62 -1.27
C TYR A 104 10.69 -0.61 -0.79
N GLY A 105 11.48 -1.00 0.20
CA GLY A 105 12.57 -0.19 0.76
C GLY A 105 12.13 0.96 1.67
N SER A 106 10.83 1.18 1.87
CA SER A 106 10.27 2.24 2.72
C SER A 106 10.05 1.76 4.17
N GLN A 107 10.34 2.62 5.15
CA GLN A 107 9.82 2.53 6.54
C GLN A 107 8.52 3.32 6.71
N THR A 108 8.05 4.01 5.68
CA THR A 108 6.77 4.71 5.70
C THR A 108 5.68 3.80 5.17
N LEU A 109 4.57 3.71 5.91
CA LEU A 109 3.36 3.01 5.51
C LEU A 109 2.24 4.02 5.25
N THR A 110 1.42 3.79 4.24
CA THR A 110 0.16 4.53 4.08
C THR A 110 -0.91 3.77 4.87
N VAL A 111 -1.63 4.42 5.77
CA VAL A 111 -2.68 3.77 6.58
C VAL A 111 -3.97 4.57 6.46
N GLU A 112 -5.10 3.86 6.28
CA GLU A 112 -6.44 4.45 6.32
C GLU A 112 -7.45 3.54 7.02
N ASN A 113 -8.54 4.14 7.51
CA ASN A 113 -9.71 3.41 7.98
C ASN A 113 -11.01 4.18 7.62
N PRO A 114 -11.61 3.93 6.44
CA PRO A 114 -12.87 4.54 6.04
C PRO A 114 -14.05 4.28 7.00
N ASP A 115 -14.12 3.11 7.63
CA ASP A 115 -15.23 2.76 8.54
C ASP A 115 -15.23 3.67 9.78
N GLN A 116 -14.05 4.10 10.21
CA GLN A 116 -13.84 5.04 11.31
C GLN A 116 -13.67 6.50 10.85
N THR A 117 -13.85 6.79 9.56
CA THR A 117 -13.64 8.13 8.97
C THR A 117 -12.20 8.64 9.21
N LEU A 118 -11.21 7.74 9.18
CA LEU A 118 -9.79 8.06 9.27
C LEU A 118 -9.20 8.16 7.85
N PRO A 119 -8.81 9.36 7.38
CA PRO A 119 -8.28 9.54 6.04
C PRO A 119 -6.94 8.85 5.88
N ALA A 120 -6.60 8.50 4.63
CA ALA A 120 -5.27 8.00 4.29
C ALA A 120 -4.18 8.98 4.71
N ALA A 121 -3.18 8.45 5.42
CA ALA A 121 -2.04 9.20 5.88
C ALA A 121 -0.79 8.32 5.86
N ASP A 122 0.34 8.96 5.55
CA ASP A 122 1.64 8.32 5.60
C ASP A 122 2.19 8.38 7.04
N VAL A 123 2.52 7.23 7.60
CA VAL A 123 3.09 7.11 8.95
C VAL A 123 4.53 6.63 8.86
N ASP A 124 5.44 7.38 9.48
CA ASP A 124 6.83 6.98 9.63
C ASP A 124 6.93 5.93 10.74
N THR A 125 7.36 4.72 10.38
CA THR A 125 7.55 3.61 11.33
C THR A 125 9.01 3.40 11.72
N THR A 126 9.93 4.29 11.30
CA THR A 126 11.35 4.17 11.60
C THR A 126 11.59 4.06 13.10
N ASN A 127 12.27 2.99 13.51
CA ASN A 127 12.65 2.80 14.90
C ASN A 127 13.69 3.85 15.30
N LYS A 128 13.31 4.79 16.18
CA LYS A 128 14.16 5.92 16.61
C LYS A 128 15.20 5.54 17.67
N PHE A 129 15.17 4.30 18.18
CA PHE A 129 16.03 3.87 19.27
C PHE A 129 17.11 2.90 18.79
N LEU A 130 16.81 2.06 17.80
CA LEU A 130 17.71 1.05 17.27
C LEU A 130 17.53 0.93 15.75
N ASP A 131 18.40 1.58 14.99
CA ASP A 131 18.37 1.57 13.51
C ASP A 131 18.48 0.16 12.90
N VAL A 132 19.02 -0.79 13.66
CA VAL A 132 19.14 -2.20 13.26
C VAL A 132 17.81 -2.96 13.32
N LEU A 133 16.79 -2.42 14.00
CA LEU A 133 15.45 -3.00 14.09
C LEU A 133 14.54 -2.28 13.11
N GLN A 134 14.47 -2.80 11.88
CA GLN A 134 13.56 -2.30 10.87
C GLN A 134 12.12 -2.72 11.22
N SER A 135 11.21 -1.75 11.30
CA SER A 135 9.79 -2.01 11.54
C SER A 135 9.08 -2.48 10.27
N VAL A 136 9.63 -2.19 9.11
CA VAL A 136 9.21 -2.76 7.83
C VAL A 136 10.42 -3.43 7.19
N ASP A 137 10.45 -4.75 7.19
CA ASP A 137 11.55 -5.54 6.66
C ASP A 137 11.24 -6.02 5.24
N TRP A 138 12.19 -5.75 4.33
CA TRP A 138 12.17 -6.11 2.91
C TRP A 138 13.39 -6.99 2.55
N SER A 139 14.06 -7.58 3.55
CA SER A 139 15.28 -8.37 3.38
C SER A 139 15.08 -9.60 2.51
N GLU A 140 13.87 -10.17 2.54
CA GLU A 140 13.47 -11.30 1.73
C GLU A 140 12.78 -10.82 0.43
N ALA A 141 13.24 -11.36 -0.71
CA ALA A 141 12.69 -10.98 -2.01
C ALA A 141 11.20 -11.35 -2.11
N ASP A 142 10.44 -10.44 -2.73
CA ASP A 142 8.99 -10.57 -2.94
C ASP A 142 8.18 -10.75 -1.64
N GLN A 143 8.71 -10.33 -0.49
CA GLN A 143 8.07 -10.39 0.81
C GLN A 143 8.15 -9.04 1.53
N VAL A 144 7.23 -8.84 2.48
CA VAL A 144 7.33 -7.76 3.47
C VAL A 144 6.92 -8.28 4.83
N ASP A 145 7.71 -7.95 5.84
CA ASP A 145 7.39 -8.20 7.25
C ASP A 145 7.22 -6.86 7.96
N ILE A 146 6.04 -6.63 8.55
CA ILE A 146 5.71 -5.38 9.24
C ILE A 146 5.56 -5.69 10.73
N ALA A 147 6.33 -5.00 11.55
CA ALA A 147 6.15 -4.90 12.99
C ALA A 147 6.43 -3.46 13.45
N ALA A 148 5.37 -2.66 13.50
CA ALA A 148 5.43 -1.23 13.70
C ALA A 148 4.48 -0.77 14.81
N THR A 149 5.03 0.03 15.73
CA THR A 149 4.25 0.80 16.70
C THR A 149 4.61 2.27 16.53
N THR A 150 3.66 3.07 16.04
CA THR A 150 3.89 4.49 15.72
C THR A 150 2.73 5.37 16.18
N ASP A 151 2.99 6.66 16.33
CA ASP A 151 1.95 7.60 16.72
C ASP A 151 0.96 7.80 15.56
N ALA A 152 -0.31 8.01 15.88
CA ALA A 152 -1.31 8.28 14.85
C ALA A 152 -1.08 9.65 14.18
N PRO A 153 -1.47 9.81 12.90
CA PRO A 153 -1.49 11.09 12.22
C PRO A 153 -2.22 12.17 13.03
N THR A 154 -1.68 13.39 13.04
CA THR A 154 -2.21 14.49 13.88
C THR A 154 -3.60 14.98 13.43
N ASP A 155 -3.98 14.71 12.18
CA ASP A 155 -5.26 15.05 11.59
C ASP A 155 -6.35 13.99 11.86
N TRP A 156 -5.97 12.80 12.31
CA TRP A 156 -6.91 11.81 12.82
C TRP A 156 -7.50 12.33 14.14
N LYS A 157 -8.82 12.52 14.16
CA LYS A 157 -9.52 12.92 15.38
C LYS A 157 -9.57 11.72 16.32
N PRO A 158 -8.94 11.79 17.50
CA PRO A 158 -8.93 10.66 18.41
C PRO A 158 -10.34 10.41 18.95
N ASN A 159 -10.95 9.33 18.48
CA ASN A 159 -12.02 8.66 19.22
C ASN A 159 -11.43 7.78 20.33
N HIS A 160 -10.17 7.35 20.14
CA HIS A 160 -9.41 6.45 21.01
C HIS A 160 -8.02 7.05 21.28
N GLY A 161 -7.42 6.68 22.41
CA GLY A 161 -6.03 7.03 22.75
C GLY A 161 -5.03 6.16 22.00
N GLY A 162 -3.77 6.17 22.46
CA GLY A 162 -2.79 5.17 22.04
C GLY A 162 -2.16 5.36 20.66
N ARG A 163 -1.54 4.28 20.18
CA ARG A 163 -0.64 4.24 19.02
C ARG A 163 -1.17 3.30 17.96
N ILE A 164 -0.80 3.55 16.71
CA ILE A 164 -1.01 2.60 15.61
C ILE A 164 -0.11 1.40 15.86
N GLN A 165 -0.70 0.21 15.74
CA GLN A 165 -0.05 -1.08 15.97
C GLN A 165 -0.31 -1.97 14.75
N LEU A 166 0.78 -2.34 14.06
CA LEU A 166 0.76 -3.16 12.85
C LEU A 166 1.76 -4.31 12.98
N SER A 167 1.27 -5.54 12.88
CA SER A 167 2.05 -6.79 12.88
C SER A 167 1.50 -7.70 11.79
N VAL A 168 2.20 -7.88 10.67
CA VAL A 168 1.76 -8.75 9.57
C VAL A 168 2.94 -9.13 8.67
N HIS A 169 2.95 -10.38 8.20
CA HIS A 169 3.84 -10.84 7.15
C HIS A 169 3.05 -11.10 5.88
N VAL A 170 3.59 -10.69 4.73
CA VAL A 170 3.00 -10.95 3.41
C VAL A 170 4.05 -11.55 2.48
N ASP A 171 3.73 -12.71 1.90
CA ASP A 171 4.51 -13.36 0.86
C ASP A 171 3.83 -13.18 -0.51
N CYS A 172 4.52 -12.54 -1.45
CA CYS A 172 4.00 -12.22 -2.78
C CYS A 172 4.64 -13.07 -3.91
N ARG A 173 5.38 -14.14 -3.58
CA ARG A 173 6.13 -14.95 -4.55
C ARG A 173 5.25 -15.69 -5.57
#